data_AF-A0A651HUW2-F1
#
_entry.id   AF-A0A651HUW2-F1
#
_cell.length_a   1.000
_cell.length_b   1.000
_cell.length_c   1.000
_cell.angle_alpha   90.00
_cell.angle_beta   90.00
_cell.angle_gamma   90.00
#
_symmetry.space_group_name_H-M   'P 1'
#
loop_
_entity.id
_entity.type
_entity.pdbx_description
1 polymer ?
#
loop_
_entity_poly.entity_id
_entity_poly.type
_entity_poly.pdbx_seq_one_letter_code
_entity_poly.pdbx_strand_id
1 'polypeptide(L)'
;MQRLPGHPSPLPLSTRAMTLPPPPFRPEVRRNRCLWVGALLILATLLIPTPAVSQTQPTPGPLPVELEQRIVTLANAPGTARTSGRTRIPAGSVVEGDLVVLGGDLRLGGTIRGTLVVANGTLTLEPGARVLGAAIVVGGAVSGEEAGVFQDTLEVWSAPLLYRIRGDRLEGVSREGRVSSQFLATDLGVARTRVTLRAAGAYNRVEGLPVEFGPIFSTGGRNPLELRAFGIWRSEGGLTVDTDRMGYDFALDQAVGGRGTLVAGANVYSRFHPMEDRGMSDLENALSTFLMRRDYRDYHEAQGWSTHLEFRPIRQPIVTRLTFREEEHQTAPVRGPWTLGDEDRPWRLQPRAAEGTAQFVEGALTLDTRDDPDQPADGWLLELRGVQQVSGRLRGPSASVDQGGPNGGTETGDPALGLAYDRVGWGRVDVRRYARLGPDSRLAVRLFSAGSHGSSPLPPQFQSTLGGEGSLPGHPRFAVDCGVRGHSNLTTRQGGEMDGEWEFFPAYGCDRVEMAQVEFQYSLPFSWNPFPDDWGDPEWSTALRFQPTLSVFVNTGQGRAANRDGFPDRMDSGRRADVGFGLLTGSLGFYWAHPINRRDRGLNFFVRLDRRF
;
A
#
# COMPACT_ATOMS: atom_id res chain seq x y z
N MET A 1 -8.16 -87.21 40.18
CA MET A 1 -8.74 -88.52 39.80
C MET A 1 -10.20 -88.30 39.42
N GLN A 2 -10.55 -88.61 38.16
CA GLN A 2 -11.89 -88.97 37.63
C GLN A 2 -12.99 -87.87 37.63
N ARG A 3 -13.77 -87.60 36.56
CA ARG A 3 -14.01 -88.23 35.24
C ARG A 3 -14.62 -87.19 34.25
N LEU A 4 -14.27 -87.31 32.98
CA LEU A 4 -14.91 -86.78 31.74
C LEU A 4 -16.20 -87.60 31.38
N PRO A 5 -16.92 -87.48 30.22
CA PRO A 5 -16.81 -86.58 29.03
C PRO A 5 -18.17 -86.08 28.44
N GLY A 6 -18.12 -85.27 27.37
CA GLY A 6 -19.21 -85.11 26.40
C GLY A 6 -18.96 -84.09 25.27
N HIS A 7 -18.28 -84.50 24.20
CA HIS A 7 -18.19 -83.85 22.87
C HIS A 7 -19.46 -84.15 22.03
N PRO A 8 -19.81 -83.45 20.90
CA PRO A 8 -18.91 -83.10 19.79
C PRO A 8 -19.14 -81.75 19.04
N SER A 9 -18.13 -81.36 18.25
CA SER A 9 -18.17 -80.30 17.21
C SER A 9 -18.72 -80.83 15.87
N PRO A 10 -19.12 -79.96 14.91
CA PRO A 10 -18.18 -79.67 13.81
C PRO A 10 -18.22 -78.24 13.18
N LEU A 11 -17.01 -77.80 12.81
CA LEU A 11 -16.58 -76.99 11.64
C LEU A 11 -17.04 -75.54 11.37
N PRO A 12 -16.17 -74.74 10.69
CA PRO A 12 -16.16 -73.28 10.73
C PRO A 12 -16.73 -72.63 9.46
N LEU A 13 -17.39 -71.48 9.62
CA LEU A 13 -17.71 -70.59 8.51
C LEU A 13 -16.81 -69.35 8.56
N SER A 14 -15.94 -69.29 7.56
CA SER A 14 -15.17 -68.10 7.17
C SER A 14 -16.13 -67.05 6.61
N THR A 15 -16.08 -65.83 7.16
CA THR A 15 -16.59 -64.63 6.49
C THR A 15 -15.54 -63.53 6.57
N ARG A 16 -14.91 -63.29 5.41
CA ARG A 16 -14.16 -62.07 5.09
C ARG A 16 -15.04 -60.86 5.39
N ALA A 17 -14.61 -59.99 6.31
CA ALA A 17 -15.15 -58.64 6.40
C ALA A 17 -14.49 -57.79 5.32
N MET A 18 -15.25 -57.55 4.25
CA MET A 18 -14.93 -56.64 3.17
C MET A 18 -15.16 -55.21 3.68
N THR A 19 -14.09 -54.41 3.72
CA THR A 19 -14.12 -52.96 3.96
C THR A 19 -14.91 -52.26 2.87
N LEU A 20 -16.02 -51.60 3.25
CA LEU A 20 -16.73 -50.61 2.43
C LEU A 20 -16.34 -49.19 2.92
N PRO A 21 -16.17 -48.22 2.02
CA PRO A 21 -15.81 -46.85 2.37
C PRO A 21 -17.00 -46.09 2.99
N PRO A 22 -16.76 -45.08 3.84
CA PRO A 22 -17.82 -44.24 4.40
C PRO A 22 -18.49 -43.35 3.32
N PRO A 23 -19.77 -42.98 3.51
CA PRO A 23 -20.53 -42.17 2.54
C PRO A 23 -20.07 -40.70 2.50
N PRO A 24 -20.35 -39.97 1.41
CA PRO A 24 -19.93 -38.58 1.25
C PRO A 24 -20.65 -37.64 2.23
N PHE A 25 -19.84 -36.82 2.90
CA PHE A 25 -20.25 -35.71 3.76
C PHE A 25 -21.24 -34.79 3.03
N ARG A 26 -22.44 -34.65 3.59
CA ARG A 26 -23.36 -33.55 3.26
C ARG A 26 -23.06 -32.37 4.20
N PRO A 27 -22.79 -31.16 3.68
CA PRO A 27 -22.67 -29.98 4.54
C PRO A 27 -24.07 -29.49 4.96
N GLU A 28 -24.37 -29.57 6.25
CA GLU A 28 -25.48 -28.82 6.85
C GLU A 28 -25.14 -27.33 6.83
N VAL A 29 -25.76 -26.60 5.91
CA VAL A 29 -25.72 -25.14 5.84
C VAL A 29 -26.51 -24.58 7.02
N ARG A 30 -25.82 -24.20 8.10
CA ARG A 30 -26.37 -23.30 9.13
C ARG A 30 -26.58 -21.91 8.52
N ARG A 31 -27.79 -21.73 8.00
CA ARG A 31 -28.44 -20.45 7.65
C ARG A 31 -28.53 -19.62 8.94
N ASN A 32 -27.81 -18.49 9.02
CA ASN A 32 -28.12 -17.27 9.81
C ASN A 32 -26.91 -16.32 10.03
N ARG A 33 -26.04 -16.13 9.02
CA ARG A 33 -25.01 -15.05 9.07
C ARG A 33 -24.94 -14.14 7.84
N CYS A 34 -25.72 -14.38 6.78
CA CYS A 34 -25.72 -13.50 5.60
C CYS A 34 -26.54 -12.20 5.73
N LEU A 35 -27.41 -12.07 6.74
CA LEU A 35 -28.28 -10.89 6.88
C LEU A 35 -27.53 -9.62 7.34
N TRP A 36 -26.39 -9.75 8.02
CA TRP A 36 -25.62 -8.60 8.50
C TRP A 36 -24.68 -8.00 7.44
N VAL A 37 -24.20 -8.81 6.49
CA VAL A 37 -23.35 -8.34 5.38
C VAL A 37 -24.17 -7.54 4.37
N GLY A 38 -25.43 -7.92 4.13
CA GLY A 38 -26.34 -7.18 3.25
C GLY A 38 -26.78 -5.81 3.82
N ALA A 39 -26.99 -5.71 5.13
CA ALA A 39 -27.44 -4.47 5.77
C ALA A 39 -26.35 -3.37 5.79
N LEU A 40 -25.07 -3.74 5.92
CA LEU A 40 -23.95 -2.79 5.85
C LEU A 40 -23.71 -2.22 4.44
N LEU A 41 -23.96 -3.02 3.39
CA LEU A 41 -23.87 -2.56 2.00
C LEU A 41 -25.00 -1.58 1.63
N ILE A 42 -26.20 -1.75 2.19
CA ILE A 42 -27.34 -0.85 1.94
C ILE A 42 -27.22 0.46 2.73
N LEU A 43 -26.66 0.44 3.94
CA LEU A 43 -26.44 1.66 4.73
C LEU A 43 -25.30 2.52 4.16
N ALA A 44 -24.28 1.91 3.54
CA ALA A 44 -23.21 2.64 2.85
C ALA A 44 -23.69 3.37 1.59
N THR A 45 -24.71 2.86 0.90
CA THR A 45 -25.31 3.55 -0.26
C THR A 45 -26.18 4.75 0.11
N LEU A 46 -26.67 4.83 1.36
CA LEU A 46 -27.57 5.91 1.81
C LEU A 46 -26.85 7.14 2.39
N LEU A 47 -25.52 7.10 2.52
CA LEU A 47 -24.68 8.19 3.03
C LEU A 47 -23.89 8.94 1.94
N ILE A 48 -24.19 8.69 0.66
CA ILE A 48 -23.57 9.42 -0.45
C ILE A 48 -24.29 10.77 -0.61
N PRO A 49 -23.68 11.93 -0.28
CA PRO A 49 -24.23 13.20 -0.71
C PRO A 49 -24.30 13.18 -2.23
N THR A 50 -25.48 13.43 -2.78
CA THR A 50 -25.64 13.63 -4.23
C THR A 50 -24.81 14.84 -4.62
N PRO A 51 -23.78 14.71 -5.48
CA PRO A 51 -23.12 15.88 -6.02
C PRO A 51 -24.10 16.58 -6.95
N ALA A 52 -24.73 17.64 -6.45
CA ALA A 52 -25.47 18.59 -7.25
C ALA A 52 -24.49 19.58 -7.85
N VAL A 53 -23.84 19.22 -8.98
CA VAL A 53 -23.42 20.16 -10.05
C VAL A 53 -23.25 19.32 -11.33
N SER A 54 -23.86 19.77 -12.43
CA SER A 54 -23.66 19.21 -13.76
C SER A 54 -22.27 19.61 -14.28
N GLN A 55 -21.24 18.85 -13.89
CA GLN A 55 -19.89 18.93 -14.48
C GLN A 55 -19.73 17.77 -15.47
N THR A 56 -19.15 18.03 -16.64
CA THR A 56 -18.72 16.97 -17.55
C THR A 56 -17.63 16.17 -16.83
N GLN A 57 -18.01 14.98 -16.35
CA GLN A 57 -17.09 14.16 -15.56
C GLN A 57 -15.91 13.72 -16.44
N PRO A 58 -14.67 13.94 -15.98
CA PRO A 58 -13.48 13.49 -16.69
C PRO A 58 -13.57 12.02 -17.05
N THR A 59 -13.15 11.67 -18.26
CA THR A 59 -13.00 10.28 -18.69
C THR A 59 -11.93 9.63 -17.81
N PRO A 60 -12.29 8.57 -17.06
CA PRO A 60 -11.36 7.87 -16.19
C PRO A 60 -10.59 6.81 -16.97
N GLY A 61 -9.33 6.60 -16.61
CA GLY A 61 -8.45 5.64 -17.26
C GLY A 61 -7.14 6.30 -17.70
N PRO A 62 -6.11 5.51 -18.07
CA PRO A 62 -4.87 6.06 -18.60
C PRO A 62 -5.14 6.88 -19.86
N LEU A 63 -4.34 7.93 -20.07
CA LEU A 63 -4.44 8.75 -21.27
C LEU A 63 -4.04 7.88 -22.49
N PRO A 64 -4.89 7.78 -23.54
CA PRO A 64 -4.53 7.01 -24.73
C PRO A 64 -3.27 7.57 -25.39
N VAL A 65 -2.39 6.69 -25.87
CA VAL A 65 -1.12 7.08 -26.50
C VAL A 65 -1.36 7.96 -27.72
N GLU A 66 -2.43 7.72 -28.46
CA GLU A 66 -2.83 8.52 -29.61
C GLU A 66 -3.23 9.94 -29.20
N LEU A 67 -3.85 10.10 -28.03
CA LEU A 67 -4.22 11.41 -27.49
C LEU A 67 -3.01 12.17 -26.96
N GLU A 68 -2.09 11.48 -26.28
CA GLU A 68 -0.78 12.05 -25.88
C GLU A 68 -0.03 12.59 -27.09
N GLN A 69 0.10 11.78 -28.14
CA GLN A 69 0.76 12.18 -29.39
C GLN A 69 0.04 13.33 -30.08
N ARG A 70 -1.30 13.34 -30.08
CA ARG A 70 -2.12 14.44 -30.64
C ARG A 70 -1.84 15.75 -29.91
N ILE A 71 -1.83 15.76 -28.58
CA ILE A 71 -1.56 16.95 -27.78
C ILE A 71 -0.12 17.44 -27.99
N VAL A 72 0.86 16.53 -27.99
CA VAL A 72 2.26 16.87 -28.21
C VAL A 72 2.50 17.40 -29.62
N THR A 73 1.85 16.83 -30.63
CA THR A 73 1.96 17.29 -32.02
C THR A 73 1.36 18.69 -32.17
N LEU A 74 0.17 18.91 -31.59
CA LEU A 74 -0.48 20.22 -31.60
C LEU A 74 0.37 21.28 -30.90
N ALA A 75 0.90 20.97 -29.71
CA ALA A 75 1.73 21.90 -28.95
C ALA A 75 3.04 22.31 -29.65
N ASN A 76 3.48 21.54 -30.64
CA ASN A 76 4.68 21.78 -31.45
C ASN A 76 4.37 22.31 -32.85
N ALA A 77 3.09 22.45 -33.21
CA ALA A 77 2.70 22.90 -34.54
C ALA A 77 3.03 24.40 -34.73
N PRO A 78 3.49 24.80 -35.93
CA PRO A 78 3.75 26.20 -36.22
C PRO A 78 2.44 27.00 -36.16
N GLY A 79 2.43 28.08 -35.38
CA GLY A 79 1.25 28.93 -35.17
C GLY A 79 0.40 28.58 -33.95
N THR A 80 0.75 27.55 -33.18
CA THR A 80 0.11 27.25 -31.90
C THR A 80 0.69 28.13 -30.78
N ALA A 81 -0.17 28.85 -30.08
CA ALA A 81 0.20 29.61 -28.90
C ALA A 81 0.35 28.66 -27.70
N ARG A 82 1.51 28.69 -27.04
CA ARG A 82 1.78 27.90 -25.83
C ARG A 82 1.96 28.82 -24.63
N THR A 83 1.24 28.56 -23.56
CA THR A 83 1.37 29.25 -22.28
C THR A 83 1.54 28.24 -21.16
N SER A 84 2.20 28.65 -20.07
CA SER A 84 2.42 27.82 -18.89
C SER A 84 1.98 28.54 -17.64
N GLY A 85 1.47 27.79 -16.66
CA GLY A 85 0.91 28.37 -15.43
C GLY A 85 -0.45 29.05 -15.65
N ARG A 86 -0.91 29.79 -14.62
CA ARG A 86 -2.26 30.35 -14.59
C ARG A 86 -2.44 31.42 -15.67
N THR A 87 -3.39 31.20 -16.57
CA THR A 87 -3.69 32.08 -17.70
C THR A 87 -5.13 32.59 -17.63
N ARG A 88 -5.36 33.85 -17.97
CA ARG A 88 -6.72 34.41 -18.12
C ARG A 88 -6.87 35.10 -19.47
N ILE A 89 -7.92 34.73 -20.20
CA ILE A 89 -8.34 35.37 -21.45
C ILE A 89 -9.62 36.15 -21.16
N PRO A 90 -9.58 37.50 -21.04
CA PRO A 90 -10.73 38.27 -20.64
C PRO A 90 -11.78 38.38 -21.74
N ALA A 91 -13.02 38.70 -21.35
CA ALA A 91 -14.12 38.92 -22.28
C ALA A 91 -13.79 39.96 -23.37
N GLY A 92 -14.25 39.69 -24.59
CA GLY A 92 -13.95 40.52 -25.77
C GLY A 92 -12.58 40.25 -26.43
N SER A 93 -11.71 39.44 -25.82
CA SER A 93 -10.44 39.04 -26.43
C SER A 93 -10.64 37.95 -27.48
N VAL A 94 -9.86 38.00 -28.56
CA VAL A 94 -9.82 36.96 -29.59
C VAL A 94 -8.42 36.39 -29.67
N VAL A 95 -8.29 35.08 -29.47
CA VAL A 95 -7.05 34.33 -29.73
C VAL A 95 -7.19 33.69 -31.11
N GLU A 96 -6.32 34.09 -32.03
CA GLU A 96 -6.23 33.50 -33.37
C GLU A 96 -5.34 32.25 -33.33
N GLY A 97 -5.88 31.10 -33.77
CA GLY A 97 -5.15 29.83 -33.81
C GLY A 97 -5.34 28.94 -32.57
N ASP A 98 -4.59 27.84 -32.55
CA ASP A 98 -4.63 26.85 -31.47
C ASP A 98 -3.93 27.37 -30.20
N LEU A 99 -4.47 27.02 -29.03
CA LEU A 99 -3.94 27.42 -27.73
C LEU A 99 -3.70 26.19 -26.84
N VAL A 100 -2.48 26.05 -26.34
CA VAL A 100 -2.10 25.00 -25.37
C VAL A 100 -1.64 25.65 -24.06
N VAL A 101 -2.35 25.33 -22.96
CA VAL A 101 -2.04 25.74 -21.60
C VAL A 101 -1.43 24.56 -20.85
N LEU A 102 -0.22 24.71 -20.34
CA LEU A 102 0.55 23.65 -19.68
C LEU A 102 0.73 23.92 -18.18
N GLY A 103 0.36 22.95 -17.34
CA GLY A 103 0.64 22.95 -15.90
C GLY A 103 0.01 24.10 -15.12
N GLY A 104 -1.12 24.64 -15.58
CA GLY A 104 -1.81 25.74 -14.93
C GLY A 104 -3.24 25.96 -15.41
N ASP A 105 -4.02 26.64 -14.57
CA ASP A 105 -5.45 26.86 -14.82
C ASP A 105 -5.69 27.92 -15.91
N LEU A 106 -6.71 27.71 -16.73
CA LEU A 106 -7.19 28.67 -17.73
C LEU A 106 -8.56 29.23 -17.33
N ARG A 107 -8.66 30.55 -17.18
CA ARG A 107 -9.94 31.28 -17.13
C ARG A 107 -10.24 31.90 -18.48
N LEU A 108 -11.30 31.46 -19.14
CA LEU A 108 -11.67 31.91 -20.49
C LEU A 108 -12.99 32.66 -20.46
N GLY A 109 -12.99 33.94 -20.80
CA GLY A 109 -14.19 34.74 -21.11
C GLY A 109 -14.25 35.28 -22.54
N GLY A 110 -13.18 35.11 -23.32
CA GLY A 110 -13.05 35.54 -24.72
C GLY A 110 -13.34 34.44 -25.75
N THR A 111 -12.93 34.66 -27.00
CA THR A 111 -13.07 33.71 -28.12
C THR A 111 -11.73 33.12 -28.54
N ILE A 112 -11.66 31.80 -28.70
CA ILE A 112 -10.52 31.07 -29.29
C ILE A 112 -10.95 30.56 -30.67
N ARG A 113 -10.23 31.00 -31.72
CA ARG A 113 -10.45 30.57 -33.11
C ARG A 113 -9.51 29.42 -33.50
N GLY A 114 -9.62 28.33 -32.75
CA GLY A 114 -8.78 27.14 -32.92
C GLY A 114 -9.05 26.10 -31.83
N THR A 115 -8.19 25.09 -31.77
CA THR A 115 -8.22 24.02 -30.77
C THR A 115 -7.67 24.52 -29.45
N LEU A 116 -8.37 24.25 -28.36
CA LEU A 116 -7.95 24.54 -27.00
C LEU A 116 -7.47 23.26 -26.31
N VAL A 117 -6.27 23.28 -25.75
CA VAL A 117 -5.79 22.22 -24.85
C VAL A 117 -5.41 22.81 -23.50
N VAL A 118 -5.92 22.23 -22.42
CA VAL A 118 -5.46 22.50 -21.04
C VAL A 118 -4.89 21.21 -20.48
N ALA A 119 -3.57 21.15 -20.32
CA ALA A 119 -2.88 19.98 -19.79
C ALA A 119 -2.42 20.21 -18.35
N ASN A 120 -2.79 19.30 -17.46
CA ASN A 120 -2.53 19.31 -16.02
C ASN A 120 -3.00 20.61 -15.36
N GLY A 121 -4.23 21.05 -15.67
CA GLY A 121 -4.80 22.29 -15.17
C GLY A 121 -6.31 22.35 -15.36
N THR A 122 -6.96 23.28 -14.67
CA THR A 122 -8.43 23.44 -14.70
C THR A 122 -8.85 24.45 -15.77
N LEU A 123 -9.84 24.12 -16.58
CA LEU A 123 -10.53 25.07 -17.46
C LEU A 123 -11.75 25.66 -16.73
N THR A 124 -11.79 26.99 -16.58
CA THR A 124 -12.94 27.72 -16.07
C THR A 124 -13.48 28.64 -17.16
N LEU A 125 -14.73 28.42 -17.55
CA LEU A 125 -15.43 29.25 -18.51
C LEU A 125 -16.17 30.38 -17.80
N GLU A 126 -15.91 31.62 -18.23
CA GLU A 126 -16.62 32.83 -17.83
C GLU A 126 -17.71 33.17 -18.88
N PRO A 127 -18.76 33.91 -18.52
CA PRO A 127 -19.82 34.27 -19.46
C PRO A 127 -19.29 34.92 -20.75
N GLY A 128 -19.68 34.37 -21.89
CA GLY A 128 -19.25 34.87 -23.21
C GLY A 128 -18.06 34.10 -23.80
N ALA A 129 -17.52 33.11 -23.09
CA ALA A 129 -16.49 32.22 -23.59
C ALA A 129 -16.93 31.47 -24.86
N ARG A 130 -16.10 31.47 -25.90
CA ARG A 130 -16.34 30.72 -27.14
C ARG A 130 -15.09 29.99 -27.59
N VAL A 131 -15.20 28.70 -27.88
CA VAL A 131 -14.14 27.91 -28.51
C VAL A 131 -14.69 27.39 -29.83
N LEU A 132 -14.12 27.86 -30.94
CA LEU A 132 -14.58 27.52 -32.29
C LEU A 132 -14.02 26.18 -32.81
N GLY A 133 -12.98 25.65 -32.18
CA GLY A 133 -12.45 24.30 -32.45
C GLY A 133 -12.74 23.31 -31.31
N ALA A 134 -12.05 22.18 -31.30
CA ALA A 134 -12.12 21.19 -30.22
C ALA A 134 -11.48 21.72 -28.92
N ALA A 135 -12.01 21.28 -27.77
CA ALA A 135 -11.45 21.55 -26.46
C ALA A 135 -11.05 20.25 -25.77
N ILE A 136 -9.78 20.14 -25.35
CA ILE A 136 -9.22 18.95 -24.71
C ILE A 136 -8.66 19.36 -23.35
N VAL A 137 -9.11 18.71 -22.28
CA VAL A 137 -8.61 18.92 -20.92
C VAL A 137 -8.09 17.60 -20.38
N VAL A 138 -6.81 17.54 -20.00
CA VAL A 138 -6.15 16.34 -19.47
C VAL A 138 -5.52 16.65 -18.13
N GLY A 139 -5.58 15.73 -17.17
CA GLY A 139 -5.02 15.94 -15.82
C GLY A 139 -5.69 17.05 -15.03
N GLY A 140 -6.95 17.35 -15.33
CA GLY A 140 -7.67 18.47 -14.75
C GLY A 140 -9.18 18.38 -14.91
N ALA A 141 -9.88 19.46 -14.60
CA ALA A 141 -11.33 19.53 -14.62
C ALA A 141 -11.83 20.73 -15.45
N VAL A 142 -13.12 20.71 -15.77
CA VAL A 142 -13.82 21.83 -16.41
C VAL A 142 -14.88 22.36 -15.45
N SER A 143 -15.02 23.68 -15.40
CA SER A 143 -15.98 24.40 -14.56
C SER A 143 -16.63 25.55 -15.34
N GLY A 144 -17.89 25.85 -15.05
CA GLY A 144 -18.64 26.93 -15.71
C GLY A 144 -19.08 26.58 -17.13
N GLU A 145 -19.27 25.29 -17.45
CA GLU A 145 -19.66 24.82 -18.79
C GLU A 145 -20.92 25.51 -19.32
N GLU A 146 -21.88 25.81 -18.45
CA GLU A 146 -23.08 26.57 -18.79
C GLU A 146 -22.82 28.00 -19.30
N ALA A 147 -21.64 28.55 -19.04
CA ALA A 147 -21.25 29.91 -19.39
C ALA A 147 -20.48 30.02 -20.71
N GLY A 148 -20.07 28.89 -21.31
CA GLY A 148 -19.27 28.83 -22.54
C GLY A 148 -19.98 28.10 -23.69
N VAL A 149 -19.57 28.41 -24.92
CA VAL A 149 -20.05 27.74 -26.15
C VAL A 149 -18.88 27.06 -26.84
N PHE A 150 -19.00 25.75 -27.05
CA PHE A 150 -18.09 24.95 -27.88
C PHE A 150 -18.76 24.66 -29.23
N GLN A 151 -18.05 24.90 -30.32
CA GLN A 151 -18.55 24.61 -31.65
C GLN A 151 -18.37 23.13 -32.04
N ASP A 152 -17.27 22.51 -31.59
CA ASP A 152 -16.96 21.09 -31.82
C ASP A 152 -17.16 20.27 -30.51
N THR A 153 -16.17 19.47 -30.11
CA THR A 153 -16.22 18.55 -28.98
C THR A 153 -15.41 19.05 -27.78
N LEU A 154 -15.93 18.78 -26.57
CA LEU A 154 -15.19 18.88 -25.32
C LEU A 154 -14.79 17.48 -24.85
N GLU A 155 -13.50 17.19 -24.81
CA GLU A 155 -12.93 15.95 -24.27
C GLU A 155 -12.22 16.25 -22.94
N VAL A 156 -12.64 15.59 -21.87
CA VAL A 156 -12.04 15.75 -20.53
C VAL A 156 -11.49 14.40 -20.06
N TRP A 157 -10.26 14.38 -19.55
CA TRP A 157 -9.56 13.20 -19.04
C TRP A 157 -8.96 13.49 -17.67
N SER A 158 -9.14 12.58 -16.71
CA SER A 158 -8.56 12.74 -15.38
C SER A 158 -7.07 12.38 -15.33
N ALA A 159 -6.60 11.55 -16.25
CA ALA A 159 -5.18 11.20 -16.32
C ALA A 159 -4.33 12.40 -16.76
N PRO A 160 -3.23 12.73 -16.05
CA PRO A 160 -2.35 13.81 -16.43
C PRO A 160 -1.55 13.48 -17.69
N LEU A 161 -1.27 14.50 -18.49
CA LEU A 161 -0.26 14.43 -19.54
C LEU A 161 1.10 14.58 -18.89
N LEU A 162 1.90 13.52 -18.93
CA LEU A 162 3.30 13.62 -18.53
C LEU A 162 4.10 14.14 -19.74
N TYR A 163 4.80 15.25 -19.55
CA TYR A 163 5.55 15.90 -20.61
C TYR A 163 6.82 16.53 -20.07
N ARG A 164 7.73 16.83 -20.98
CA ARG A 164 9.00 17.50 -20.80
C ARG A 164 9.12 18.59 -21.86
N ILE A 165 9.76 19.71 -21.55
CA ILE A 165 9.99 20.78 -22.51
C ILE A 165 11.49 20.83 -22.78
N ARG A 166 11.89 20.57 -24.03
CA ARG A 166 13.29 20.61 -24.48
C ARG A 166 13.45 21.73 -25.51
N GLY A 167 14.02 22.85 -25.08
CA GLY A 167 14.08 24.06 -25.89
C GLY A 167 12.68 24.62 -26.17
N ASP A 168 12.33 24.81 -27.44
CA ASP A 168 11.00 25.26 -27.86
C ASP A 168 10.00 24.09 -28.02
N ARG A 169 10.45 22.84 -27.95
CA ARG A 169 9.60 21.65 -28.21
C ARG A 169 9.05 21.02 -26.94
N LEU A 170 7.79 20.57 -27.02
CA LEU A 170 7.16 19.68 -26.05
C LEU A 170 7.47 18.23 -26.41
N GLU A 171 7.94 17.43 -25.47
CA GLU A 171 8.16 15.98 -25.59
C GLU A 171 7.23 15.24 -24.62
N GLY A 172 6.53 14.21 -25.08
CA GLY A 172 5.73 13.36 -24.20
C GLY A 172 6.61 12.44 -23.34
N VAL A 173 6.29 12.31 -22.06
CA VAL A 173 6.97 11.41 -21.13
C VAL A 173 6.00 10.31 -20.75
N SER A 174 6.25 9.06 -21.13
CA SER A 174 5.39 7.97 -20.65
C SER A 174 5.62 7.71 -19.16
N ARG A 175 4.54 7.40 -18.42
CA ARG A 175 4.58 7.01 -16.99
C ARG A 175 5.40 5.75 -16.73
N GLU A 176 5.76 5.00 -17.78
CA GLU A 176 6.79 3.95 -17.81
C GLU A 176 8.22 4.55 -17.71
N GLY A 177 8.40 5.54 -16.85
CA GLY A 177 9.65 6.27 -16.59
C GLY A 177 10.41 5.76 -15.37
N ARG A 178 10.56 4.44 -15.23
CA ARG A 178 11.77 3.85 -14.63
C ARG A 178 12.39 3.03 -15.74
N VAL A 179 13.59 3.42 -16.15
CA VAL A 179 14.38 2.89 -17.27
C VAL A 179 14.25 1.37 -17.40
N SER A 180 13.21 0.89 -18.11
CA SER A 180 13.20 -0.40 -18.74
C SER A 180 13.34 -0.10 -20.21
N SER A 181 14.59 0.00 -20.62
CA SER A 181 15.02 -0.26 -21.98
C SER A 181 13.96 -0.88 -22.89
N GLN A 182 13.47 -0.09 -23.85
CA GLN A 182 12.54 -0.55 -24.90
C GLN A 182 13.06 -1.81 -25.63
N PHE A 183 14.36 -2.12 -25.55
CA PHE A 183 14.94 -3.37 -26.08
C PHE A 183 14.49 -4.67 -25.38
N LEU A 184 13.88 -4.59 -24.19
CA LEU A 184 13.33 -5.75 -23.47
C LEU A 184 11.83 -5.96 -23.70
N ALA A 185 11.19 -5.11 -24.51
CA ALA A 185 9.79 -5.20 -24.86
C ALA A 185 9.64 -5.68 -26.31
N THR A 186 8.92 -6.79 -26.50
CA THR A 186 8.61 -7.35 -27.82
C THR A 186 7.10 -7.32 -28.04
N ASP A 187 6.67 -6.73 -29.14
CA ASP A 187 5.29 -6.78 -29.61
C ASP A 187 5.09 -8.02 -30.50
N LEU A 188 4.13 -8.87 -30.13
CA LEU A 188 3.73 -10.08 -30.84
C LEU A 188 2.42 -9.86 -31.63
N GLY A 189 1.98 -8.61 -31.76
CA GLY A 189 0.76 -8.18 -32.47
C GLY A 189 -0.50 -8.33 -31.62
N VAL A 190 -0.76 -9.53 -31.09
CA VAL A 190 -1.91 -9.81 -30.20
C VAL A 190 -1.56 -9.68 -28.72
N ALA A 191 -0.27 -9.61 -28.42
CA ALA A 191 0.25 -9.52 -27.06
C ALA A 191 1.60 -8.82 -27.03
N ARG A 192 1.92 -8.17 -25.92
CA ARG A 192 3.23 -7.58 -25.63
C ARG A 192 3.89 -8.36 -24.51
N THR A 193 5.19 -8.62 -24.66
CA THR A 193 6.02 -9.19 -23.61
C THR A 193 7.11 -8.22 -23.21
N ARG A 194 7.38 -8.11 -21.91
CA ARG A 194 8.46 -7.27 -21.37
C ARG A 194 9.22 -8.04 -20.29
N VAL A 195 10.53 -8.19 -20.44
CA VAL A 195 11.37 -8.70 -19.34
C VAL A 195 11.66 -7.58 -18.35
N THR A 196 11.43 -7.84 -17.07
CA THR A 196 11.59 -6.88 -15.98
C THR A 196 12.62 -7.38 -14.98
N LEU A 197 13.43 -6.45 -14.47
CA LEU A 197 14.28 -6.62 -13.30
C LEU A 197 13.97 -5.46 -12.34
N ARG A 198 13.49 -5.75 -11.14
CA ARG A 198 13.12 -4.71 -10.16
C ARG A 198 13.28 -5.20 -8.73
N ALA A 199 13.45 -4.28 -7.78
CA ALA A 199 13.35 -4.62 -6.37
C ALA A 199 11.93 -5.12 -6.04
N ALA A 200 11.82 -6.21 -5.30
CA ALA A 200 10.55 -6.82 -4.86
C ALA A 200 10.02 -6.20 -3.54
N GLY A 201 10.79 -5.29 -2.95
CA GLY A 201 10.51 -4.67 -1.66
C GLY A 201 11.71 -3.87 -1.16
N ALA A 202 11.69 -3.51 0.12
CA ALA A 202 12.79 -2.80 0.77
C ALA A 202 14.00 -3.72 1.01
N TYR A 203 15.21 -3.14 0.91
CA TYR A 203 16.40 -3.75 1.51
C TYR A 203 16.14 -3.97 3.01
N ASN A 204 16.26 -5.20 3.50
CA ASN A 204 15.86 -5.57 4.85
C ASN A 204 16.79 -6.61 5.48
N ARG A 205 16.73 -6.80 6.80
CA ARG A 205 17.67 -7.67 7.53
C ARG A 205 17.45 -9.18 7.35
N VAL A 206 16.39 -9.59 6.63
CA VAL A 206 16.02 -10.99 6.39
C VAL A 206 16.46 -11.41 4.99
N GLU A 207 16.21 -10.58 3.98
CA GLU A 207 16.43 -10.91 2.57
C GLU A 207 17.62 -10.18 1.93
N GLY A 208 18.16 -9.14 2.59
CA GLY A 208 18.99 -8.17 1.90
C GLY A 208 18.15 -7.40 0.89
N LEU A 209 18.60 -7.30 -0.36
CA LEU A 209 17.82 -6.79 -1.48
C LEU A 209 17.08 -7.94 -2.17
N PRO A 210 15.74 -8.04 -2.05
CA PRO A 210 14.97 -8.95 -2.88
C PRO A 210 14.78 -8.35 -4.28
N VAL A 211 15.10 -9.12 -5.32
CA VAL A 211 15.05 -8.73 -6.73
C VAL A 211 14.13 -9.68 -7.49
N GLU A 212 13.03 -9.13 -7.99
CA GLU A 212 12.15 -9.79 -8.95
C GLU A 212 12.75 -9.73 -10.35
N PHE A 213 12.79 -10.87 -11.02
CA PHE A 213 13.19 -10.98 -12.41
C PHE A 213 12.25 -11.91 -13.18
N GLY A 214 11.88 -11.52 -14.39
CA GLY A 214 11.06 -12.35 -15.28
C GLY A 214 10.17 -11.56 -16.23
N PRO A 215 9.36 -12.25 -17.04
CA PRO A 215 8.50 -11.61 -18.02
C PRO A 215 7.17 -11.12 -17.42
N ILE A 216 6.70 -10.02 -17.98
CA ILE A 216 5.30 -9.60 -17.97
C ILE A 216 4.76 -9.81 -19.38
N PHE A 217 3.64 -10.48 -19.50
CA PHE A 217 2.91 -10.68 -20.75
C PHE A 217 1.55 -9.99 -20.65
N SER A 218 1.21 -9.16 -21.63
CA SER A 218 -0.08 -8.48 -21.69
C SER A 218 -0.74 -8.66 -23.05
N THR A 219 -2.02 -9.02 -23.10
CA THR A 219 -2.78 -9.11 -24.34
C THR A 219 -3.48 -7.79 -24.67
N GLY A 220 -3.68 -7.52 -25.96
CA GLY A 220 -4.50 -6.40 -26.42
C GLY A 220 -6.01 -6.72 -26.40
N GLY A 221 -6.83 -5.72 -26.73
CA GLY A 221 -8.27 -5.89 -26.94
C GLY A 221 -9.15 -5.41 -25.77
N ARG A 222 -10.44 -5.78 -25.81
CA ARG A 222 -11.45 -5.28 -24.86
C ARG A 222 -11.30 -5.87 -23.45
N ASN A 223 -10.77 -7.08 -23.35
CA ASN A 223 -10.59 -7.84 -22.12
C ASN A 223 -9.13 -8.27 -22.01
N PRO A 224 -8.21 -7.32 -21.75
CA PRO A 224 -6.79 -7.64 -21.66
C PRO A 224 -6.52 -8.64 -20.52
N LEU A 225 -5.55 -9.50 -20.77
CA LEU A 225 -4.99 -10.46 -19.83
C LEU A 225 -3.56 -10.02 -19.51
N GLU A 226 -3.21 -9.99 -18.23
CA GLU A 226 -1.86 -9.75 -17.75
C GLU A 226 -1.35 -10.98 -17.01
N LEU A 227 -0.21 -11.51 -17.43
CA LEU A 227 0.52 -12.57 -16.77
C LEU A 227 1.86 -12.02 -16.29
N ARG A 228 2.15 -12.18 -15.01
CA ARG A 228 3.44 -11.86 -14.39
C ARG A 228 4.06 -13.16 -13.89
N ALA A 229 5.30 -13.44 -14.29
CA ALA A 229 6.00 -14.64 -13.91
C ALA A 229 7.39 -14.29 -13.40
N PHE A 230 7.52 -14.13 -12.08
CA PHE A 230 8.76 -13.67 -11.47
C PHE A 230 9.40 -14.72 -10.57
N GLY A 231 10.72 -14.89 -10.74
CA GLY A 231 11.58 -15.40 -9.68
C GLY A 231 12.05 -14.26 -8.79
N ILE A 232 12.27 -14.55 -7.51
CA ILE A 232 12.75 -13.59 -6.51
C ILE A 232 14.11 -14.08 -6.00
N TRP A 233 15.17 -13.39 -6.41
CA TRP A 233 16.51 -13.58 -5.87
C TRP A 233 16.74 -12.65 -4.68
N ARG A 234 17.55 -13.07 -3.70
CA ARG A 234 17.78 -12.34 -2.45
C ARG A 234 19.26 -12.17 -2.23
N SER A 235 19.71 -10.94 -1.99
CA SER A 235 21.14 -10.64 -1.88
C SER A 235 21.78 -11.12 -0.57
N GLU A 236 20.99 -11.52 0.42
CA GLU A 236 21.52 -12.01 1.70
C GLU A 236 22.43 -13.23 1.54
N GLY A 237 22.06 -14.18 0.69
CA GLY A 237 22.88 -15.36 0.36
C GLY A 237 24.12 -15.07 -0.50
N GLY A 238 24.45 -13.78 -0.70
CA GLY A 238 25.49 -13.35 -1.63
C GLY A 238 25.09 -13.52 -3.10
N LEU A 239 26.08 -13.57 -4.00
CA LEU A 239 25.86 -13.73 -5.44
C LEU A 239 25.59 -15.19 -5.88
N THR A 240 25.72 -16.15 -4.96
CA THR A 240 25.40 -17.55 -5.23
C THR A 240 23.89 -17.74 -5.31
N VAL A 241 23.43 -18.26 -6.44
CA VAL A 241 22.01 -18.58 -6.64
C VAL A 241 21.73 -19.94 -6.01
N ASP A 242 21.10 -19.94 -4.84
CA ASP A 242 20.55 -21.13 -4.19
C ASP A 242 19.07 -21.25 -4.56
N THR A 243 18.75 -22.25 -5.40
CA THR A 243 17.38 -22.48 -5.90
C THR A 243 16.39 -22.81 -4.80
N ASP A 244 16.84 -23.39 -3.69
CA ASP A 244 15.97 -23.76 -2.57
C ASP A 244 15.56 -22.52 -1.74
N ARG A 245 16.28 -21.40 -1.91
CA ARG A 245 16.02 -20.12 -1.24
C ARG A 245 15.41 -19.07 -2.15
N MET A 246 15.12 -19.40 -3.41
CA MET A 246 14.49 -18.47 -4.34
C MET A 246 13.00 -18.36 -4.04
N GLY A 247 12.50 -17.13 -3.97
CA GLY A 247 11.07 -16.87 -3.94
C GLY A 247 10.50 -16.84 -5.35
N TYR A 248 9.18 -16.73 -5.43
CA TYR A 248 8.49 -16.59 -6.72
C TYR A 248 7.17 -15.82 -6.55
N ASP A 249 6.73 -15.16 -7.62
CA ASP A 249 5.42 -14.49 -7.73
C ASP A 249 4.88 -14.72 -9.15
N PHE A 250 3.89 -15.60 -9.27
CA PHE A 250 3.20 -15.91 -10.53
C PHE A 250 1.76 -15.43 -10.44
N ALA A 251 1.43 -14.37 -11.16
CA ALA A 251 0.11 -13.77 -11.14
C ALA A 251 -0.52 -13.72 -12.54
N LEU A 252 -1.82 -13.93 -12.59
CA LEU A 252 -2.64 -13.86 -13.79
C LEU A 252 -3.87 -13.00 -13.51
N ASP A 253 -4.05 -11.91 -14.24
CA ASP A 253 -5.17 -11.00 -14.12
C ASP A 253 -5.92 -10.88 -15.46
N GLN A 254 -7.23 -11.08 -15.44
CA GLN A 254 -8.10 -11.00 -16.61
C GLN A 254 -9.14 -9.91 -16.41
N ALA A 255 -9.11 -8.89 -17.27
CA ALA A 255 -10.19 -7.90 -17.33
C ALA A 255 -11.44 -8.52 -17.96
N VAL A 256 -12.61 -8.22 -17.40
CA VAL A 256 -13.91 -8.76 -17.83
C VAL A 256 -14.88 -7.61 -18.10
N GLY A 257 -15.68 -7.71 -19.16
CA GLY A 257 -16.74 -6.74 -19.46
C GLY A 257 -16.30 -5.53 -20.28
N GLY A 258 -15.13 -5.54 -20.91
CA GLY A 258 -14.77 -4.65 -22.00
C GLY A 258 -14.19 -3.28 -21.62
N ARG A 259 -14.10 -2.97 -20.32
CA ARG A 259 -13.64 -1.67 -19.81
C ARG A 259 -12.75 -1.76 -18.55
N GLY A 260 -12.27 -2.96 -18.21
CA GLY A 260 -11.46 -3.19 -17.00
C GLY A 260 -12.19 -2.92 -15.68
N THR A 261 -13.51 -2.79 -15.72
CA THR A 261 -14.38 -2.51 -14.56
C THR A 261 -14.44 -3.70 -13.60
N LEU A 262 -14.31 -4.91 -14.12
CA LEU A 262 -14.17 -6.11 -13.33
C LEU A 262 -12.86 -6.78 -13.73
N VAL A 263 -12.04 -7.13 -12.75
CA VAL A 263 -10.82 -7.91 -12.94
C VAL A 263 -10.91 -9.16 -12.07
N ALA A 264 -10.69 -10.31 -12.68
CA ALA A 264 -10.55 -11.57 -11.96
C ALA A 264 -9.10 -12.01 -12.05
N GLY A 265 -8.50 -12.34 -10.92
CA GLY A 265 -7.09 -12.71 -10.89
C GLY A 265 -6.77 -13.87 -9.97
N ALA A 266 -5.63 -14.49 -10.21
CA ALA A 266 -5.05 -15.55 -9.41
C ALA A 266 -3.56 -15.29 -9.23
N ASN A 267 -3.02 -15.67 -8.07
CA ASN A 267 -1.60 -15.54 -7.77
C ASN A 267 -1.10 -16.74 -6.97
N VAL A 268 0.08 -17.25 -7.28
CA VAL A 268 0.84 -18.23 -6.47
C VAL A 268 2.21 -17.63 -6.14
N TYR A 269 2.57 -17.62 -4.86
CA TYR A 269 3.74 -16.89 -4.38
C TYR A 269 4.46 -17.59 -3.22
N SER A 270 5.74 -17.27 -3.07
CA SER A 270 6.56 -17.48 -1.87
C SER A 270 7.38 -16.21 -1.65
N ARG A 271 7.06 -15.45 -0.60
CA ARG A 271 7.67 -14.14 -0.33
C ARG A 271 7.65 -13.77 1.15
N PHE A 272 8.53 -12.86 1.53
CA PHE A 272 8.55 -12.26 2.85
C PHE A 272 7.63 -11.04 2.88
N HIS A 273 6.79 -10.99 3.90
CA HIS A 273 5.86 -9.91 4.13
C HIS A 273 6.26 -9.10 5.35
N PRO A 274 6.27 -7.76 5.28
CA PRO A 274 6.36 -6.96 6.48
C PRO A 274 5.09 -7.17 7.33
N MET A 275 5.27 -7.32 8.65
CA MET A 275 4.16 -7.38 9.61
C MET A 275 3.38 -6.06 9.64
N GLU A 276 4.06 -4.94 9.42
CA GLU A 276 3.44 -3.64 9.18
C GLU A 276 4.08 -2.95 7.96
N ASP A 277 3.24 -2.57 7.01
CA ASP A 277 3.62 -1.92 5.75
C ASP A 277 3.50 -0.38 5.79
N ARG A 278 3.01 0.16 6.90
CA ARG A 278 2.65 1.58 7.05
C ARG A 278 3.75 2.44 7.66
N GLY A 279 3.63 3.74 7.43
CA GLY A 279 4.38 4.78 8.14
C GLY A 279 5.73 5.10 7.52
N MET A 280 6.45 4.12 6.97
CA MET A 280 7.73 4.33 6.29
C MET A 280 7.70 3.69 4.91
N SER A 281 8.16 4.41 3.88
CA SER A 281 8.21 3.86 2.52
C SER A 281 9.27 2.76 2.39
N ASP A 282 9.16 1.93 1.35
CA ASP A 282 10.14 0.89 1.08
C ASP A 282 11.54 1.46 0.84
N LEU A 283 11.62 2.59 0.15
CA LEU A 283 12.89 3.27 -0.12
C LEU A 283 13.52 3.81 1.16
N GLU A 284 12.74 4.48 2.02
CA GLU A 284 13.26 5.00 3.29
C GLU A 284 13.71 3.87 4.21
N ASN A 285 12.94 2.77 4.30
CA ASN A 285 13.36 1.59 5.07
C ASN A 285 14.61 0.95 4.48
N ALA A 286 14.70 0.84 3.16
CA ALA A 286 15.85 0.26 2.47
C ALA A 286 17.13 1.07 2.73
N LEU A 287 17.08 2.39 2.54
CA LEU A 287 18.22 3.26 2.78
C LEU A 287 18.62 3.29 4.25
N SER A 288 17.67 3.33 5.18
CA SER A 288 18.01 3.29 6.61
C SER A 288 18.60 1.94 7.03
N THR A 289 18.12 0.85 6.45
CA THR A 289 18.70 -0.48 6.70
C THR A 289 20.10 -0.57 6.11
N PHE A 290 20.29 -0.22 4.84
CA PHE A 290 21.55 -0.37 4.14
C PHE A 290 22.64 0.60 4.64
N LEU A 291 22.30 1.88 4.86
CA LEU A 291 23.25 2.92 5.26
C LEU A 291 23.49 2.97 6.77
N MET A 292 22.47 2.66 7.57
CA MET A 292 22.49 2.89 9.03
C MET A 292 22.24 1.62 9.86
N ARG A 293 22.13 0.45 9.22
CA ARG A 293 21.79 -0.84 9.87
C ARG A 293 20.52 -0.74 10.73
N ARG A 294 19.56 0.07 10.28
CA ARG A 294 18.32 0.37 11.02
C ARG A 294 17.09 -0.01 10.21
N ASP A 295 16.67 -1.27 10.35
CA ASP A 295 15.43 -1.78 9.77
C ASP A 295 14.22 -1.48 10.66
N TYR A 296 13.18 -0.87 10.09
CA TYR A 296 11.96 -0.42 10.77
C TYR A 296 10.84 -1.45 10.80
N ARG A 297 10.93 -2.50 9.99
CA ARG A 297 9.85 -3.48 9.87
C ARG A 297 10.24 -4.81 10.48
N ASP A 298 9.26 -5.62 10.84
CA ASP A 298 9.45 -7.04 11.14
C ASP A 298 8.83 -7.85 10.01
N TYR A 299 9.32 -9.06 9.77
CA TYR A 299 8.94 -9.85 8.60
C TYR A 299 8.48 -11.24 9.00
N HIS A 300 7.65 -11.83 8.16
CA HIS A 300 7.29 -13.24 8.19
C HIS A 300 7.24 -13.75 6.76
N GLU A 301 7.40 -15.06 6.59
CA GLU A 301 7.25 -15.68 5.28
C GLU A 301 5.81 -16.11 5.08
N ALA A 302 5.29 -15.90 3.86
CA ALA A 302 4.04 -16.48 3.42
C ALA A 302 4.22 -17.14 2.06
N GLN A 303 3.82 -18.40 1.99
CA GLN A 303 3.78 -19.18 0.75
C GLN A 303 2.37 -19.69 0.52
N GLY A 304 1.88 -19.60 -0.71
CA GLY A 304 0.57 -20.14 -1.04
C GLY A 304 0.00 -19.56 -2.32
N TRP A 305 -1.33 -19.49 -2.36
CA TRP A 305 -2.04 -18.98 -3.51
C TRP A 305 -3.21 -18.09 -3.09
N SER A 306 -3.65 -17.25 -4.02
CA SER A 306 -4.81 -16.41 -3.84
C SER A 306 -5.59 -16.26 -5.14
N THR A 307 -6.88 -16.02 -5.02
CA THR A 307 -7.74 -15.55 -6.10
C THR A 307 -8.45 -14.30 -5.67
N HIS A 308 -8.70 -13.40 -6.61
CA HIS A 308 -9.37 -12.15 -6.29
C HIS A 308 -10.31 -11.71 -7.39
N LEU A 309 -11.31 -10.94 -6.96
CA LEU A 309 -12.20 -10.17 -7.82
C LEU A 309 -12.06 -8.72 -7.43
N GLU A 310 -11.82 -7.87 -8.41
CA GLU A 310 -11.68 -6.44 -8.22
C GLU A 310 -12.67 -5.70 -9.09
N PHE A 311 -13.39 -4.76 -8.48
CA PHE A 311 -14.39 -3.93 -9.11
C PHE A 311 -13.93 -2.48 -9.09
N ARG A 312 -13.82 -1.89 -10.29
CA ARG A 312 -13.42 -0.51 -10.57
C ARG A 312 -14.52 0.19 -11.37
N PRO A 313 -15.62 0.64 -10.73
CA PRO A 313 -16.72 1.30 -11.42
C PRO A 313 -16.24 2.49 -12.25
N ILE A 314 -16.73 2.58 -13.47
CA ILE A 314 -16.39 3.67 -14.38
C ILE A 314 -16.88 5.00 -13.78
N ARG A 315 -16.00 6.00 -13.79
CA ARG A 315 -16.21 7.38 -13.32
C ARG A 315 -16.44 7.49 -11.81
N GLN A 316 -16.15 6.43 -11.06
CA GLN A 316 -16.22 6.47 -9.62
C GLN A 316 -14.80 6.30 -9.06
N PRO A 317 -14.42 7.11 -8.05
CA PRO A 317 -13.12 7.06 -7.40
C PRO A 317 -13.00 5.87 -6.42
N ILE A 318 -13.69 4.76 -6.72
CA ILE A 318 -13.85 3.63 -5.82
C ILE A 318 -13.18 2.40 -6.44
N VAL A 319 -12.43 1.67 -5.62
CA VAL A 319 -11.90 0.34 -5.94
C VAL A 319 -12.29 -0.61 -4.83
N THR A 320 -12.98 -1.69 -5.18
CA THR A 320 -13.32 -2.75 -4.23
C THR A 320 -12.60 -4.02 -4.64
N ARG A 321 -12.00 -4.73 -3.69
CA ARG A 321 -11.36 -6.03 -3.94
C ARG A 321 -11.83 -7.05 -2.92
N LEU A 322 -12.20 -8.23 -3.41
CA LEU A 322 -12.45 -9.42 -2.60
C LEU A 322 -11.40 -10.46 -2.94
N THR A 323 -10.69 -10.96 -1.94
CA THR A 323 -9.60 -11.94 -2.11
C THR A 323 -9.87 -13.16 -1.25
N PHE A 324 -9.73 -14.34 -1.82
CA PHE A 324 -9.59 -15.60 -1.08
C PHE A 324 -8.14 -16.05 -1.18
N ARG A 325 -7.55 -16.53 -0.08
CA ARG A 325 -6.18 -17.06 -0.11
C ARG A 325 -5.99 -18.20 0.87
N GLU A 326 -5.08 -19.09 0.53
CA GLU A 326 -4.54 -20.12 1.41
C GLU A 326 -3.04 -19.87 1.51
N GLU A 327 -2.57 -19.67 2.74
CA GLU A 327 -1.17 -19.33 3.03
C GLU A 327 -0.64 -20.25 4.12
N GLU A 328 0.55 -20.80 3.88
CA GLU A 328 1.44 -21.30 4.92
C GLU A 328 2.30 -20.15 5.43
N HIS A 329 2.23 -19.88 6.73
CA HIS A 329 3.01 -18.85 7.40
C HIS A 329 4.19 -19.48 8.13
N GLN A 330 5.36 -18.86 8.00
CA GLN A 330 6.56 -19.25 8.72
C GLN A 330 7.27 -18.04 9.34
N THR A 331 8.05 -18.30 10.39
CA THR A 331 8.92 -17.28 10.97
C THR A 331 10.09 -17.02 10.03
N ALA A 332 10.28 -15.77 9.67
CA ALA A 332 11.39 -15.34 8.84
C ALA A 332 12.64 -15.14 9.71
N PRO A 333 13.75 -15.88 9.60
CA PRO A 333 14.93 -15.68 10.43
C PRO A 333 15.67 -14.36 10.10
N VAL A 334 16.29 -13.71 11.10
CA VAL A 334 17.22 -12.61 10.82
C VAL A 334 18.51 -13.24 10.28
N ARG A 335 18.86 -12.90 9.05
CA ARG A 335 20.02 -13.47 8.36
C ARG A 335 21.20 -12.51 8.26
N GLY A 336 20.97 -11.22 8.49
CA GLY A 336 22.02 -10.23 8.71
C GLY A 336 22.86 -9.91 7.47
N PRO A 337 22.23 -9.39 6.40
CA PRO A 337 22.91 -9.06 5.16
C PRO A 337 23.86 -7.85 5.31
N TRP A 338 24.76 -7.67 4.35
CA TRP A 338 25.81 -6.64 4.40
C TRP A 338 25.27 -5.19 4.40
N THR A 339 25.82 -4.32 5.26
CA THR A 339 25.45 -2.90 5.36
C THR A 339 26.67 -1.99 5.26
N LEU A 340 26.49 -0.74 4.83
CA LEU A 340 27.57 0.26 4.86
C LEU A 340 27.85 0.78 6.28
N GLY A 341 26.83 0.82 7.14
CA GLY A 341 26.92 1.28 8.52
C GLY A 341 27.42 0.19 9.48
N ASP A 342 27.91 0.65 10.64
CA ASP A 342 28.42 -0.09 11.81
C ASP A 342 28.09 -1.60 11.85
N GLU A 343 29.04 -2.42 11.40
CA GLU A 343 28.89 -3.88 11.33
C GLU A 343 28.85 -4.56 12.71
N ASP A 344 29.39 -3.91 13.75
CA ASP A 344 29.48 -4.45 15.11
C ASP A 344 28.15 -4.36 15.87
N ARG A 345 27.23 -3.52 15.40
CA ARG A 345 25.90 -3.37 16.01
C ARG A 345 25.05 -4.63 15.76
N PRO A 346 24.49 -5.28 16.79
CA PRO A 346 23.61 -6.43 16.58
C PRO A 346 22.32 -6.00 15.87
N TRP A 347 21.81 -6.88 15.00
CA TRP A 347 20.51 -6.70 14.39
C TRP A 347 19.41 -6.73 15.44
N ARG A 348 18.37 -5.92 15.23
CA ARG A 348 17.21 -5.91 16.13
C ARG A 348 16.49 -7.25 16.04
N LEU A 349 16.19 -7.82 17.21
CA LEU A 349 15.34 -9.00 17.32
C LEU A 349 13.94 -8.73 16.75
N GLN A 350 13.33 -9.78 16.24
CA GLN A 350 11.97 -9.74 15.69
C GLN A 350 11.10 -10.74 16.45
N PRO A 351 9.78 -10.56 16.42
CA PRO A 351 8.89 -11.54 17.01
C PRO A 351 8.87 -12.83 16.20
N ARG A 352 8.49 -13.93 16.83
CA ARG A 352 8.18 -15.16 16.12
C ARG A 352 6.77 -15.05 15.54
N ALA A 353 6.62 -15.32 14.24
CA ALA A 353 5.30 -15.36 13.62
C ALA A 353 4.52 -16.60 14.12
N ALA A 354 3.19 -16.57 14.05
CA ALA A 354 2.42 -17.79 14.21
C ALA A 354 2.52 -18.63 12.93
N GLU A 355 2.90 -19.89 13.07
CA GLU A 355 3.25 -20.79 11.98
C GLU A 355 2.11 -21.75 11.65
N GLY A 356 2.04 -22.17 10.38
CA GLY A 356 1.06 -23.15 9.89
C GLY A 356 0.22 -22.63 8.72
N THR A 357 -0.69 -23.47 8.25
CA THR A 357 -1.54 -23.18 7.09
C THR A 357 -2.91 -22.66 7.49
N ALA A 358 -3.34 -21.57 6.88
CA ALA A 358 -4.66 -20.99 7.09
C ALA A 358 -5.26 -20.45 5.79
N GLN A 359 -6.59 -20.49 5.74
CA GLN A 359 -7.37 -19.90 4.65
C GLN A 359 -8.02 -18.61 5.13
N PHE A 360 -7.96 -17.57 4.31
CA PHE A 360 -8.47 -16.24 4.61
C PHE A 360 -9.37 -15.72 3.49
N VAL A 361 -10.40 -14.97 3.90
CA VAL A 361 -11.16 -14.08 3.03
C VAL A 361 -10.82 -12.65 3.43
N GLU A 362 -10.48 -11.83 2.44
CA GLU A 362 -10.17 -10.43 2.61
C GLU A 362 -11.08 -9.55 1.75
N GLY A 363 -11.69 -8.54 2.36
CA GLY A 363 -12.36 -7.45 1.66
C GLY A 363 -11.56 -6.16 1.80
N ALA A 364 -11.39 -5.44 0.70
CA ALA A 364 -10.78 -4.12 0.67
C ALA A 364 -11.65 -3.12 -0.12
N LEU A 365 -11.70 -1.88 0.36
CA LEU A 365 -12.35 -0.75 -0.30
C LEU A 365 -11.40 0.45 -0.24
N THR A 366 -11.12 1.04 -1.39
CA THR A 366 -10.42 2.32 -1.50
C THR A 366 -11.35 3.33 -2.15
N LEU A 367 -11.49 4.50 -1.53
CA LEU A 367 -12.11 5.69 -2.12
C LEU A 367 -11.04 6.78 -2.16
N ASP A 368 -10.69 7.26 -3.35
CA ASP A 368 -9.64 8.27 -3.53
C ASP A 368 -10.12 9.44 -4.40
N THR A 369 -10.43 10.56 -3.76
CA THR A 369 -10.89 11.81 -4.40
C THR A 369 -9.83 12.90 -4.34
N ARG A 370 -8.58 12.55 -4.03
CA ARG A 370 -7.47 13.51 -3.98
C ARG A 370 -7.26 14.15 -5.35
N ASP A 371 -6.93 15.43 -5.34
CA ASP A 371 -6.57 16.18 -6.56
C ASP A 371 -5.22 15.72 -7.14
N ASP A 372 -4.26 15.42 -6.27
CA ASP A 372 -2.97 14.83 -6.61
C ASP A 372 -2.64 13.70 -5.60
N PRO A 373 -2.41 12.45 -6.05
CA PRO A 373 -2.08 11.34 -5.16
C PRO A 373 -0.75 11.47 -4.40
N ASP A 374 0.22 12.20 -4.97
CA ASP A 374 1.58 12.35 -4.43
C ASP A 374 1.71 13.66 -3.63
N GLN A 375 0.98 14.71 -4.02
CA GLN A 375 0.97 16.01 -3.35
C GLN A 375 -0.44 16.57 -3.15
N PRO A 376 -1.31 15.88 -2.39
CA PRO A 376 -2.72 16.25 -2.28
C PRO A 376 -2.89 17.61 -1.60
N ALA A 377 -3.56 18.54 -2.29
CA ALA A 377 -3.95 19.83 -1.72
C ALA A 377 -5.43 19.81 -1.29
N ASP A 378 -6.28 19.01 -1.94
CA ASP A 378 -7.68 18.81 -1.56
C ASP A 378 -8.15 17.35 -1.75
N GLY A 379 -9.29 16.99 -1.15
CA GLY A 379 -9.94 15.69 -1.32
C GLY A 379 -9.79 14.71 -0.15
N TRP A 380 -10.20 13.46 -0.40
CA TRP A 380 -10.26 12.39 0.59
C TRP A 380 -9.53 11.15 0.12
N LEU A 381 -8.91 10.44 1.06
CA LEU A 381 -8.49 9.05 0.89
C LEU A 381 -9.11 8.22 2.02
N LEU A 382 -9.91 7.23 1.66
CA LEU A 382 -10.45 6.24 2.60
C LEU A 382 -9.98 4.86 2.15
N GLU A 383 -9.30 4.16 3.06
CA GLU A 383 -8.91 2.77 2.88
C GLU A 383 -9.52 1.91 3.99
N LEU A 384 -10.31 0.93 3.59
CA LEU A 384 -10.85 -0.11 4.46
C LEU A 384 -10.27 -1.45 4.05
N ARG A 385 -9.81 -2.23 5.02
CA ARG A 385 -9.35 -3.61 4.82
C ARG A 385 -9.84 -4.48 5.95
N GLY A 386 -10.39 -5.65 5.65
CA GLY A 386 -10.85 -6.61 6.63
C GLY A 386 -10.47 -8.03 6.21
N VAL A 387 -9.88 -8.78 7.12
CA VAL A 387 -9.42 -10.16 6.95
C VAL A 387 -10.15 -11.05 7.94
N GLN A 388 -10.67 -12.17 7.45
CA GLN A 388 -11.31 -13.19 8.26
C GLN A 388 -10.74 -14.56 7.88
N GLN A 389 -10.18 -15.26 8.86
CA GLN A 389 -9.82 -16.67 8.74
C GLN A 389 -11.10 -17.51 8.62
N VAL A 390 -11.11 -18.40 7.64
CA VAL A 390 -12.23 -19.31 7.36
C VAL A 390 -11.89 -20.77 7.66
N SER A 391 -10.62 -21.15 7.59
CA SER A 391 -10.13 -22.51 7.88
C SER A 391 -8.65 -22.51 8.27
N GLY A 392 -8.15 -23.68 8.66
CA GLY A 392 -6.77 -23.92 9.09
C GLY A 392 -6.49 -23.45 10.51
N ARG A 393 -5.22 -23.52 10.90
CA ARG A 393 -4.76 -23.19 12.26
C ARG A 393 -3.36 -22.65 12.20
N LEU A 394 -3.16 -21.47 12.80
CA LEU A 394 -1.82 -20.96 13.08
C LEU A 394 -1.44 -21.29 14.53
N ARG A 395 -0.16 -21.54 14.78
CA ARG A 395 0.37 -21.82 16.11
C ARG A 395 1.46 -20.80 16.44
N GLY A 396 1.26 -20.04 17.49
CA GLY A 396 2.29 -19.15 18.03
C GLY A 396 3.37 -19.90 18.81
N PRO A 397 4.50 -19.24 19.13
CA PRO A 397 5.47 -19.78 20.08
C PRO A 397 4.80 -20.17 21.40
N SER A 398 5.22 -21.31 21.98
CA SER A 398 4.99 -21.61 23.39
C SER A 398 5.85 -20.67 24.23
N ALA A 399 5.26 -19.93 25.16
CA ALA A 399 6.03 -19.25 26.19
C ALA A 399 6.40 -20.30 27.25
N SER A 400 7.65 -20.76 27.29
CA SER A 400 8.20 -21.30 28.53
C SER A 400 8.44 -20.11 29.45
N VAL A 401 7.52 -19.85 30.36
CA VAL A 401 7.72 -18.85 31.41
C VAL A 401 8.57 -19.52 32.47
N ASP A 402 9.85 -19.15 32.54
CA ASP A 402 10.68 -19.52 33.69
C ASP A 402 10.24 -18.65 34.88
N GLN A 403 9.19 -19.08 35.59
CA GLN A 403 8.82 -18.44 36.85
C GLN A 403 9.82 -18.85 37.91
N GLY A 404 10.92 -18.08 38.01
CA GLY A 404 11.88 -18.15 39.09
C GLY A 404 11.26 -17.72 40.43
N GLY A 405 10.39 -18.57 40.99
CA GLY A 405 9.95 -18.51 42.38
C GLY A 405 10.94 -19.24 43.29
N PRO A 406 11.07 -18.86 44.58
CA PRO A 406 12.03 -19.47 45.51
C PRO A 406 11.75 -20.94 45.85
N ASN A 407 10.62 -21.49 45.39
CA ASN A 407 10.32 -22.91 45.43
C ASN A 407 10.37 -23.44 43.99
N GLY A 408 11.52 -23.99 43.60
CA GLY A 408 11.82 -24.47 42.24
C GLY A 408 10.94 -25.63 41.78
N GLY A 409 9.68 -25.32 41.45
CA GLY A 409 8.82 -26.14 40.61
C GLY A 409 8.82 -25.55 39.20
N THR A 410 9.57 -26.16 38.29
CA THR A 410 9.33 -25.99 36.86
C THR A 410 7.98 -26.63 36.54
N GLU A 411 6.89 -25.86 36.55
CA GLU A 411 5.72 -26.23 35.75
C GLU A 411 6.10 -26.05 34.27
N THR A 412 6.79 -27.06 33.73
CA THR A 412 6.84 -27.28 32.28
C THR A 412 5.42 -27.54 31.80
N GLY A 413 4.69 -26.47 31.47
CA GLY A 413 3.59 -26.58 30.51
C GLY A 413 4.16 -27.22 29.25
N ASP A 414 3.43 -28.18 28.68
CA ASP A 414 3.88 -28.95 27.52
C ASP A 414 4.34 -27.99 26.38
N PRO A 415 5.65 -27.90 26.08
CA PRO A 415 6.16 -27.03 25.03
C PRO A 415 5.65 -27.45 23.64
N ALA A 416 4.99 -28.61 23.51
CA ALA A 416 4.47 -29.13 22.24
C ALA A 416 3.18 -28.43 21.74
N LEU A 417 2.46 -27.68 22.57
CA LEU A 417 1.19 -27.04 22.18
C LEU A 417 1.32 -25.50 22.20
N GLY A 418 2.03 -24.96 21.21
CA GLY A 418 2.02 -23.52 20.92
C GLY A 418 0.60 -22.94 20.80
N LEU A 419 0.45 -21.64 21.08
CA LEU A 419 -0.83 -20.94 21.13
C LEU A 419 -1.61 -21.08 19.81
N ALA A 420 -2.78 -21.71 19.85
CA ALA A 420 -3.59 -21.93 18.66
C ALA A 420 -4.44 -20.69 18.31
N TYR A 421 -4.25 -20.18 17.10
CA TYR A 421 -5.09 -19.16 16.49
C TYR A 421 -6.02 -19.81 15.44
N ASP A 422 -7.19 -20.20 15.92
CA ASP A 422 -8.22 -20.86 15.10
C ASP A 422 -9.25 -19.87 14.53
N ARG A 423 -9.17 -18.60 14.94
CA ARG A 423 -10.07 -17.51 14.49
C ARG A 423 -9.34 -16.17 14.46
N VAL A 424 -8.73 -15.84 13.33
CA VAL A 424 -8.18 -14.51 13.07
C VAL A 424 -9.24 -13.64 12.40
N GLY A 425 -9.62 -12.54 13.04
CA GLY A 425 -10.47 -11.50 12.47
C GLY A 425 -9.81 -10.16 12.70
N TRP A 426 -9.25 -9.57 11.64
CA TRP A 426 -8.44 -8.35 11.69
C TRP A 426 -8.94 -7.32 10.69
N GLY A 427 -8.95 -6.05 11.05
CA GLY A 427 -9.33 -4.98 10.13
C GLY A 427 -8.51 -3.72 10.31
N ARG A 428 -8.58 -2.85 9.30
CA ARG A 428 -7.91 -1.56 9.22
C ARG A 428 -8.82 -0.53 8.56
N VAL A 429 -8.80 0.67 9.11
CA VAL A 429 -9.45 1.87 8.60
C VAL A 429 -8.42 3.00 8.59
N ASP A 430 -8.14 3.57 7.42
CA ASP A 430 -7.31 4.77 7.25
C ASP A 430 -8.14 5.82 6.50
N VAL A 431 -8.42 6.93 7.16
CA VAL A 431 -9.19 8.05 6.62
C VAL A 431 -8.31 9.28 6.61
N ARG A 432 -8.10 9.89 5.44
CA ARG A 432 -7.35 11.12 5.26
C ARG A 432 -8.20 12.17 4.57
N ARG A 433 -8.14 13.39 5.09
CA ARG A 433 -8.78 14.58 4.51
C ARG A 433 -7.72 15.64 4.31
N TYR A 434 -7.60 16.14 3.09
CA TYR A 434 -6.72 17.24 2.70
C TYR A 434 -7.57 18.42 2.35
N ALA A 435 -7.46 19.56 3.01
CA ALA A 435 -8.26 20.75 2.75
C ALA A 435 -7.36 21.94 2.43
N ARG A 436 -7.53 22.53 1.24
CA ARG A 436 -6.88 23.77 0.87
C ARG A 436 -7.52 24.93 1.65
N LEU A 437 -6.72 25.61 2.48
CA LEU A 437 -7.19 26.76 3.28
C LEU A 437 -6.93 28.10 2.58
N GLY A 438 -6.02 28.12 1.60
CA GLY A 438 -5.62 29.31 0.86
C GLY A 438 -4.73 28.93 -0.33
N PRO A 439 -4.21 29.91 -1.09
CA PRO A 439 -3.34 29.64 -2.24
C PRO A 439 -2.09 28.83 -1.90
N ASP A 440 -1.51 29.10 -0.72
CA ASP A 440 -0.22 28.54 -0.29
C ASP A 440 -0.34 27.68 0.98
N SER A 441 -1.56 27.38 1.44
CA SER A 441 -1.79 26.67 2.71
C SER A 441 -2.76 25.52 2.59
N ARG A 442 -2.44 24.40 3.23
CA ARG A 442 -3.31 23.22 3.33
C ARG A 442 -3.32 22.63 4.74
N LEU A 443 -4.41 21.97 5.08
CA LEU A 443 -4.58 21.19 6.29
C LEU A 443 -4.82 19.72 5.93
N ALA A 444 -4.02 18.82 6.49
CA ALA A 444 -4.21 17.39 6.39
C ALA A 444 -4.63 16.81 7.74
N VAL A 445 -5.65 15.96 7.74
CA VAL A 445 -6.12 15.22 8.92
C VAL A 445 -6.15 13.74 8.57
N ARG A 446 -5.62 12.89 9.44
CA ARG A 446 -5.63 11.44 9.30
C ARG A 446 -6.17 10.78 10.56
N LEU A 447 -7.12 9.87 10.38
CA LEU A 447 -7.62 8.98 11.41
C LEU A 447 -7.31 7.55 10.99
N PHE A 448 -6.70 6.80 11.88
CA PHE A 448 -6.26 5.44 11.63
C PHE A 448 -6.68 4.52 12.78
N SER A 449 -7.22 3.36 12.44
CA SER A 449 -7.46 2.28 13.40
C SER A 449 -7.14 0.94 12.74
N ALA A 450 -6.50 0.05 13.49
CA ALA A 450 -6.26 -1.32 13.04
C ALA A 450 -6.35 -2.28 14.23
N GLY A 451 -6.79 -3.51 13.98
CA GLY A 451 -6.78 -4.54 15.01
C GLY A 451 -7.89 -5.57 14.90
N SER A 452 -8.10 -6.29 15.99
CA SER A 452 -9.06 -7.38 16.04
C SER A 452 -10.51 -6.89 16.03
N HIS A 453 -11.37 -7.52 15.21
CA HIS A 453 -12.81 -7.27 15.21
C HIS A 453 -13.53 -7.85 16.45
N GLY A 454 -12.86 -8.73 17.22
CA GLY A 454 -13.40 -9.41 18.39
C GLY A 454 -12.43 -9.36 19.58
N SER A 455 -12.76 -9.99 20.71
CA SER A 455 -11.92 -9.97 21.92
C SER A 455 -10.75 -10.97 21.90
N SER A 456 -10.53 -11.68 20.79
CA SER A 456 -9.46 -12.67 20.70
C SER A 456 -8.10 -12.03 20.41
N PRO A 457 -7.01 -12.53 21.02
CA PRO A 457 -5.65 -12.16 20.66
C PRO A 457 -5.37 -12.43 19.18
N LEU A 458 -4.61 -11.55 18.55
CA LEU A 458 -4.14 -11.72 17.18
C LEU A 458 -2.81 -12.47 17.13
N PRO A 459 -2.55 -13.21 16.04
CA PRO A 459 -1.20 -13.71 15.79
C PRO A 459 -0.23 -12.53 15.62
N PRO A 460 1.06 -12.68 15.96
CA PRO A 460 2.03 -11.58 15.91
C PRO A 460 2.07 -10.85 14.56
N GLN A 461 1.95 -11.56 13.44
CA GLN A 461 1.95 -10.96 12.10
C GLN A 461 0.70 -10.13 11.75
N PHE A 462 -0.34 -10.11 12.60
CA PHE A 462 -1.53 -9.26 12.47
C PHE A 462 -1.65 -8.19 13.56
N GLN A 463 -0.73 -8.17 14.53
CA GLN A 463 -0.70 -7.15 15.57
C GLN A 463 -0.13 -5.83 15.01
N SER A 464 -0.26 -4.75 15.75
CA SER A 464 0.18 -3.42 15.31
C SER A 464 0.88 -2.64 16.41
N THR A 465 1.76 -1.72 16.02
CA THR A 465 2.55 -0.90 16.94
C THR A 465 2.55 0.57 16.53
N LEU A 466 2.60 1.51 17.48
CA LEU A 466 2.83 2.93 17.18
C LEU A 466 4.13 3.40 17.84
N GLY A 467 4.71 4.47 17.31
CA GLY A 467 6.03 4.97 17.70
C GLY A 467 6.94 5.18 16.50
N GLY A 468 7.85 6.13 16.60
CA GLY A 468 8.82 6.45 15.57
C GLY A 468 8.25 7.30 14.43
N GLU A 469 9.13 7.54 13.47
CA GLU A 469 9.08 8.57 12.42
C GLU A 469 7.92 8.40 11.43
N GLY A 470 7.28 7.22 11.42
CA GLY A 470 6.11 6.92 10.58
C GLY A 470 4.75 7.03 11.27
N SER A 471 4.70 7.29 12.58
CA SER A 471 3.42 7.40 13.33
C SER A 471 3.48 8.46 14.43
N LEU A 472 4.32 8.25 15.44
CA LEU A 472 4.51 9.13 16.59
C LEU A 472 6.00 9.55 16.65
N PRO A 473 6.43 10.50 15.81
CA PRO A 473 7.83 10.85 15.63
C PRO A 473 8.51 11.44 16.87
N GLY A 474 7.76 11.96 17.84
CA GLY A 474 8.32 12.41 19.12
C GLY A 474 8.63 11.26 20.09
N HIS A 475 8.19 10.04 19.76
CA HIS A 475 8.37 8.85 20.58
C HIS A 475 9.28 7.84 19.89
N PRO A 476 10.04 7.02 20.63
CA PRO A 476 10.83 5.95 20.03
C PRO A 476 9.93 4.97 19.27
N ARG A 477 10.53 4.20 18.35
CA ARG A 477 9.83 3.08 17.70
C ARG A 477 9.28 2.14 18.77
N PHE A 478 8.10 1.57 18.51
CA PHE A 478 7.41 0.67 19.45
C PHE A 478 7.06 1.31 20.80
N ALA A 479 6.86 2.64 20.87
CA ALA A 479 6.40 3.30 22.10
C ALA A 479 4.97 2.93 22.53
N VAL A 480 4.19 2.37 21.60
CA VAL A 480 2.88 1.75 21.81
C VAL A 480 2.97 0.33 21.26
N ASP A 481 3.38 -0.60 22.09
CA ASP A 481 3.64 -2.01 21.76
C ASP A 481 2.91 -2.98 22.72
N CYS A 482 2.11 -2.44 23.64
CA CYS A 482 1.39 -3.18 24.66
C CYS A 482 2.30 -3.99 25.62
N GLY A 483 3.50 -3.46 25.90
CA GLY A 483 4.44 -4.02 26.89
C GLY A 483 5.28 -5.18 26.37
N VAL A 484 5.12 -5.52 25.09
CA VAL A 484 5.75 -6.69 24.45
C VAL A 484 7.26 -6.58 24.41
N ARG A 485 7.83 -5.40 24.19
CA ARG A 485 9.29 -5.21 24.11
C ARG A 485 9.95 -5.02 25.47
N GLY A 486 9.19 -5.12 26.57
CA GLY A 486 9.75 -5.08 27.93
C GLY A 486 10.50 -6.36 28.32
N HIS A 487 10.20 -7.49 27.65
CA HIS A 487 10.79 -8.80 27.92
C HIS A 487 10.98 -9.57 26.62
N SER A 488 12.09 -10.27 26.49
CA SER A 488 12.40 -11.21 25.42
C SER A 488 12.49 -12.63 25.99
N ASN A 489 12.22 -13.63 25.16
CA ASN A 489 12.31 -15.04 25.53
C ASN A 489 13.41 -15.73 24.72
N LEU A 490 14.00 -16.77 25.30
CA LEU A 490 14.92 -17.68 24.62
C LEU A 490 14.14 -18.92 24.15
N THR A 491 14.46 -19.42 22.96
CA THR A 491 13.99 -20.72 22.49
C THR A 491 15.14 -21.51 21.88
N THR A 492 15.13 -22.83 22.09
CA THR A 492 16.07 -23.74 21.43
C THR A 492 15.30 -24.51 20.36
N ARG A 493 15.72 -24.42 19.10
CA ARG A 493 15.20 -25.27 18.02
C ARG A 493 16.30 -26.25 17.58
N GLN A 494 15.93 -27.51 17.43
CA GLN A 494 16.75 -28.54 16.77
C GLN A 494 16.09 -28.94 15.46
N GLY A 495 16.84 -28.86 14.36
CA GLY A 495 16.40 -29.13 13.00
C GLY A 495 15.88 -27.88 12.29
N GLY A 496 16.72 -27.29 11.43
CA GLY A 496 16.35 -26.25 10.46
C GLY A 496 17.41 -25.15 10.31
N GLU A 497 17.09 -24.10 9.54
CA GLU A 497 17.97 -22.93 9.35
C GLU A 497 18.19 -22.12 10.65
N MET A 498 17.39 -22.38 11.69
CA MET A 498 17.49 -21.80 13.02
C MET A 498 17.97 -22.82 14.08
N ASP A 499 19.02 -23.59 13.79
CA ASP A 499 19.63 -24.47 14.81
C ASP A 499 20.34 -23.64 15.90
N GLY A 500 19.95 -23.82 17.17
CA GLY A 500 20.57 -23.15 18.33
C GLY A 500 19.58 -22.47 19.29
N GLU A 501 20.12 -21.72 20.26
CA GLU A 501 19.35 -20.82 21.13
C GLU A 501 19.15 -19.45 20.45
N TRP A 502 17.90 -19.00 20.36
CA TRP A 502 17.53 -17.73 19.72
C TRP A 502 16.64 -16.90 20.63
N GLU A 503 16.98 -15.62 20.75
CA GLU A 503 16.18 -14.64 21.47
C GLU A 503 15.08 -14.08 20.56
N PHE A 504 13.85 -14.03 21.06
CA PHE A 504 12.70 -13.55 20.30
C PHE A 504 11.71 -12.80 21.18
N PHE A 505 10.86 -12.01 20.54
CA PHE A 505 9.71 -11.42 21.21
C PHE A 505 8.48 -12.32 21.04
N PRO A 506 7.73 -12.63 22.11
CA PRO A 506 6.61 -13.57 22.06
C PRO A 506 5.39 -13.03 21.31
N ALA A 507 5.35 -11.73 21.07
CA ALA A 507 4.34 -11.02 20.30
C ALA A 507 5.01 -9.89 19.51
N TYR A 508 4.29 -9.25 18.59
CA TYR A 508 4.77 -8.08 17.86
C TYR A 508 4.36 -6.77 18.53
N GLY A 509 3.12 -6.69 19.03
CA GLY A 509 2.56 -5.47 19.60
C GLY A 509 1.14 -5.61 20.15
N CYS A 510 0.34 -4.57 19.92
CA CYS A 510 -1.04 -4.47 20.36
C CYS A 510 -2.00 -5.21 19.40
N ASP A 511 -3.11 -5.74 19.93
CA ASP A 511 -4.17 -6.32 19.09
C ASP A 511 -5.09 -5.26 18.50
N ARG A 512 -5.08 -4.05 19.05
CA ARG A 512 -5.78 -2.88 18.50
C ARG A 512 -4.96 -1.63 18.69
N VAL A 513 -4.92 -0.78 17.68
CA VAL A 513 -4.30 0.55 17.73
C VAL A 513 -5.24 1.59 17.13
N GLU A 514 -5.13 2.80 17.65
CA GLU A 514 -5.85 3.98 17.15
C GLU A 514 -4.86 5.14 17.10
N MET A 515 -4.91 5.93 16.03
CA MET A 515 -4.03 7.07 15.81
C MET A 515 -4.79 8.20 15.12
N ALA A 516 -4.50 9.43 15.52
CA ALA A 516 -4.91 10.63 14.83
C ALA A 516 -3.70 11.53 14.57
N GLN A 517 -3.63 12.10 13.38
CA GLN A 517 -2.58 13.02 12.96
C GLN A 517 -3.21 14.25 12.30
N VAL A 518 -2.67 15.42 12.61
CA VAL A 518 -3.04 16.67 11.97
C VAL A 518 -1.77 17.37 11.51
N GLU A 519 -1.73 17.85 10.28
CA GLU A 519 -0.62 18.61 9.71
C GLU A 519 -1.14 19.85 9.00
N PHE A 520 -0.60 21.00 9.34
CA PHE A 520 -0.77 22.24 8.60
C PHE A 520 0.50 22.52 7.80
N GLN A 521 0.35 22.84 6.52
CA GLN A 521 1.45 23.22 5.64
C GLN A 521 1.25 24.61 5.06
N TYR A 522 2.34 25.37 4.97
CA TYR A 522 2.39 26.70 4.37
C TYR A 522 3.61 26.86 3.47
N SER A 523 3.39 27.06 2.19
CA SER A 523 4.44 27.33 1.20
C SER A 523 4.91 28.77 1.32
N LEU A 524 6.21 28.97 1.50
CA LEU A 524 6.79 30.29 1.66
C LEU A 524 6.82 31.03 0.30
N PRO A 525 6.60 32.36 0.29
CA PRO A 525 6.44 33.13 -0.95
C PRO A 525 7.79 33.48 -1.63
N PHE A 526 8.87 32.79 -1.28
CA PHE A 526 10.16 32.94 -1.94
C PHE A 526 10.57 31.62 -2.58
N SER A 527 11.06 31.69 -3.80
CA SER A 527 11.70 30.58 -4.48
C SER A 527 13.15 30.93 -4.74
N TRP A 528 14.07 30.04 -4.40
CA TRP A 528 15.47 30.19 -4.76
C TRP A 528 15.83 29.21 -5.87
N ASN A 529 16.49 29.71 -6.90
CA ASN A 529 17.14 28.89 -7.91
C ASN A 529 18.66 28.99 -7.68
N PRO A 530 19.33 27.92 -7.21
CA PRO A 530 20.77 27.96 -6.93
C PRO A 530 21.63 28.06 -8.19
N PHE A 531 21.05 27.87 -9.37
CA PHE A 531 21.73 28.00 -10.66
C PHE A 531 21.15 29.18 -11.45
N PRO A 532 21.99 30.00 -12.11
CA PRO A 532 21.51 31.08 -12.96
C PRO A 532 20.73 30.51 -14.16
N ASP A 533 19.79 31.28 -14.71
CA ASP A 533 18.86 30.85 -15.77
C ASP A 533 19.57 30.41 -17.07
N ASP A 534 20.88 30.67 -17.19
CA ASP A 534 21.76 30.35 -18.31
C ASP A 534 22.62 29.08 -18.09
N TRP A 535 22.58 28.48 -16.90
CA TRP A 535 23.29 27.23 -16.63
C TRP A 535 22.49 26.04 -17.16
N GLY A 536 22.91 25.53 -18.32
CA GLY A 536 22.63 24.21 -18.89
C GLY A 536 21.29 23.53 -18.57
N ASP A 537 20.49 23.35 -19.61
CA ASP A 537 19.25 22.53 -19.66
C ASP A 537 18.16 22.95 -18.63
N PRO A 538 17.09 23.68 -19.05
CA PRO A 538 16.03 24.24 -18.19
C PRO A 538 15.30 23.25 -17.26
N GLU A 539 15.47 21.94 -17.48
CA GLU A 539 14.96 20.89 -16.61
C GLU A 539 15.63 20.86 -15.24
N TRP A 540 16.94 21.09 -15.17
CA TRP A 540 17.66 21.08 -13.89
C TRP A 540 17.37 22.35 -13.08
N SER A 541 17.20 23.50 -13.75
CA SER A 541 16.83 24.76 -13.09
C SER A 541 15.41 24.76 -12.54
N THR A 542 14.48 24.04 -13.17
CA THR A 542 13.10 23.89 -12.68
C THR A 542 12.95 22.77 -11.64
N ALA A 543 13.66 21.64 -11.82
CA ALA A 543 13.65 20.51 -10.87
C ALA A 543 14.32 20.84 -9.53
N LEU A 544 15.23 21.82 -9.52
CA LEU A 544 15.93 22.28 -8.31
C LEU A 544 15.40 23.63 -7.80
N ARG A 545 14.24 24.08 -8.31
CA ARG A 545 13.54 25.25 -7.75
C ARG A 545 13.16 24.97 -6.31
N PHE A 546 13.86 25.63 -5.39
CA PHE A 546 13.66 25.48 -3.97
C PHE A 546 12.50 26.39 -3.54
N GLN A 547 11.31 25.81 -3.37
CA GLN A 547 10.18 26.47 -2.72
C GLN A 547 9.94 25.80 -1.36
N PRO A 548 10.43 26.39 -0.26
CA PRO A 548 10.31 25.77 1.04
C PRO A 548 8.87 25.81 1.54
N THR A 549 8.40 24.69 2.06
CA THR A 549 7.10 24.58 2.73
C THR A 549 7.31 24.31 4.21
N LEU A 550 6.78 25.18 5.07
CA LEU A 550 6.72 24.94 6.50
C LEU A 550 5.62 23.90 6.78
N SER A 551 5.90 22.95 7.66
CA SER A 551 4.92 22.00 8.21
C SER A 551 4.87 22.13 9.72
N VAL A 552 3.68 22.09 10.29
CA VAL A 552 3.43 21.98 11.73
C VAL A 552 2.45 20.85 11.94
N PHE A 553 2.74 19.95 12.87
CA PHE A 553 1.93 18.76 13.06
C PHE A 553 1.75 18.40 14.53
N VAL A 554 0.66 17.68 14.80
CA VAL A 554 0.36 17.05 16.09
C VAL A 554 -0.09 15.63 15.83
N ASN A 555 0.42 14.68 16.63
CA ASN A 555 0.02 13.28 16.55
C ASN A 555 -0.43 12.78 17.91
N THR A 556 -1.36 11.84 17.91
CA THR A 556 -1.75 11.09 19.11
C THR A 556 -2.09 9.66 18.74
N GLY A 557 -1.83 8.72 19.65
CA GLY A 557 -2.15 7.32 19.44
C GLY A 557 -2.15 6.50 20.72
N GLN A 558 -2.83 5.37 20.68
CA GLN A 558 -2.94 4.43 21.80
C GLN A 558 -3.07 3.01 21.28
N GLY A 559 -2.87 2.02 22.16
CA GLY A 559 -2.95 0.62 21.79
C GLY A 559 -3.51 -0.22 22.93
N ARG A 560 -4.23 -1.29 22.57
CA ARG A 560 -4.85 -2.22 23.52
C ARG A 560 -4.46 -3.65 23.22
N ALA A 561 -4.29 -4.42 24.27
CA ALA A 561 -4.06 -5.86 24.19
C ALA A 561 -5.34 -6.62 24.55
N ALA A 562 -5.55 -7.75 23.89
CA ALA A 562 -6.47 -8.78 24.31
C ALA A 562 -5.69 -9.80 25.14
N ASN A 563 -6.16 -10.03 26.37
CA ASN A 563 -5.59 -11.02 27.27
C ASN A 563 -6.47 -12.26 27.32
N ARG A 564 -5.82 -13.42 27.38
CA ARG A 564 -6.46 -14.73 27.46
C ARG A 564 -5.48 -15.70 28.12
N ASP A 565 -6.00 -16.62 28.92
CA ASP A 565 -5.19 -17.68 29.56
C ASP A 565 -4.30 -18.40 28.54
N GLY A 566 -3.02 -18.56 28.88
CA GLY A 566 -1.99 -19.16 28.04
C GLY A 566 -1.26 -18.19 27.08
N PHE A 567 -1.74 -16.96 26.92
CA PHE A 567 -1.04 -15.92 26.15
C PHE A 567 -0.08 -15.12 27.04
N PRO A 568 1.01 -14.55 26.49
CA PRO A 568 1.88 -13.64 27.23
C PRO A 568 1.07 -12.49 27.83
N ASP A 569 1.33 -12.17 29.11
CA ASP A 569 0.72 -11.02 29.77
C ASP A 569 1.11 -9.75 29.02
N ARG A 570 0.11 -9.12 28.38
CA ARG A 570 0.24 -7.85 27.68
C ARG A 570 -0.66 -6.83 28.35
N MET A 571 -0.23 -5.58 28.31
CA MET A 571 -0.92 -4.47 28.95
C MET A 571 -1.28 -3.40 27.93
N ASP A 572 -2.41 -2.72 28.16
CA ASP A 572 -2.78 -1.60 27.32
C ASP A 572 -1.69 -0.53 27.35
N SER A 573 -1.34 -0.02 26.17
CA SER A 573 -0.43 1.10 26.03
C SER A 573 -1.21 2.40 26.21
N GLY A 574 -0.86 3.14 27.26
CA GLY A 574 -1.40 4.48 27.49
C GLY A 574 -1.20 5.40 26.28
N ARG A 575 -2.11 6.37 26.13
CA ARG A 575 -2.08 7.34 25.04
C ARG A 575 -0.73 8.04 24.96
N ARG A 576 -0.19 8.20 23.76
CA ARG A 576 1.03 8.94 23.42
C ARG A 576 0.65 10.12 22.53
N ALA A 577 1.29 11.26 22.74
CA ALA A 577 1.10 12.43 21.90
C ALA A 577 2.42 13.17 21.70
N ASP A 578 2.59 13.76 20.51
CA ASP A 578 3.72 14.61 20.17
C ASP A 578 3.28 15.78 19.28
N VAL A 579 4.13 16.81 19.26
CA VAL A 579 4.01 17.97 18.40
C VAL A 579 5.33 18.17 17.68
N GLY A 580 5.29 18.75 16.50
CA GLY A 580 6.52 19.15 15.84
C GLY A 580 6.31 20.05 14.65
N PHE A 581 7.42 20.38 14.02
CA PHE A 581 7.48 21.21 12.84
C PHE A 581 8.48 20.63 11.84
N GLY A 582 8.39 21.07 10.60
CA GLY A 582 9.33 20.65 9.56
C GLY A 582 9.43 21.62 8.41
N LEU A 583 10.44 21.42 7.60
CA LEU A 583 10.72 22.15 6.39
C LEU A 583 10.78 21.15 5.24
N LEU A 584 9.88 21.31 4.26
CA LEU A 584 9.86 20.50 3.06
C LEU A 584 10.51 21.25 1.91
N THR A 585 11.28 20.53 1.11
CA THR A 585 11.90 21.00 -0.12
C THR A 585 11.83 19.89 -1.18
N GLY A 586 10.97 20.09 -2.19
CA GLY A 586 10.65 19.04 -3.16
C GLY A 586 10.07 17.79 -2.47
N SER A 587 10.80 16.68 -2.58
CA SER A 587 10.50 15.39 -1.92
C SER A 587 11.15 15.23 -0.53
N LEU A 588 12.13 16.06 -0.18
CA LEU A 588 12.84 15.96 1.09
C LEU A 588 12.10 16.73 2.19
N GLY A 589 11.88 16.09 3.33
CA GLY A 589 11.31 16.71 4.52
C GLY A 589 12.24 16.60 5.72
N PHE A 590 12.58 17.73 6.32
CA PHE A 590 13.35 17.83 7.56
C PHE A 590 12.40 18.13 8.71
N TYR A 591 12.38 17.30 9.74
CA TYR A 591 11.38 17.39 10.81
C TYR A 591 12.00 17.35 12.20
N TRP A 592 11.35 18.05 13.12
CA TRP A 592 11.63 18.02 14.55
C TRP A 592 10.35 17.70 15.30
N ALA A 593 10.38 16.72 16.19
CA ALA A 593 9.23 16.31 16.98
C ALA A 593 9.56 16.20 18.47
N HIS A 594 8.64 16.62 19.32
CA HIS A 594 8.77 16.60 20.77
C HIS A 594 7.57 15.89 21.43
N PRO A 595 7.80 14.90 22.31
CA PRO A 595 6.72 14.21 23.02
C PRO A 595 6.08 15.12 24.06
N ILE A 596 4.74 15.25 24.03
CA ILE A 596 4.01 16.14 24.95
C ILE A 596 3.83 15.49 26.33
N ASN A 597 3.65 14.17 26.36
CA ASN A 597 3.27 13.43 27.56
C ASN A 597 4.39 12.52 28.12
N ARG A 598 5.64 12.77 27.71
CA ARG A 598 6.85 12.21 28.32
C ARG A 598 7.91 13.31 28.40
N ARG A 599 8.19 13.77 29.62
CA ARG A 599 9.14 14.87 29.87
C ARG A 599 10.60 14.41 29.97
N ASP A 600 10.85 13.10 29.96
CA ASP A 600 12.17 12.49 30.03
C ASP A 600 12.90 12.46 28.67
N ARG A 601 12.31 13.01 27.61
CA ARG A 601 12.80 12.87 26.23
C ARG A 601 13.01 14.22 25.55
N GLY A 602 14.13 14.30 24.83
CA GLY A 602 14.52 15.46 24.03
C GLY A 602 13.81 15.54 22.68
N LEU A 603 14.17 16.56 21.92
CA LEU A 603 13.71 16.78 20.55
C LEU A 603 14.26 15.68 19.62
N ASN A 604 13.38 15.04 18.84
CA ASN A 604 13.79 14.08 17.80
C ASN A 604 13.89 14.80 16.46
N PHE A 605 15.05 14.71 15.80
CA PHE A 605 15.26 15.18 14.44
C PHE A 605 15.28 14.00 13.47
N PHE A 606 14.58 14.12 12.35
CA PHE A 606 14.56 13.08 11.33
C PHE A 606 14.33 13.66 9.93
N VAL A 607 14.78 12.90 8.93
CA VAL A 607 14.62 13.22 7.51
C VAL A 607 13.69 12.18 6.88
N ARG A 608 12.82 12.65 6.00
CA ARG A 608 11.91 11.83 5.20
C ARG A 608 12.14 12.10 3.72
N LEU A 609 12.04 11.05 2.91
CA LEU A 609 12.00 11.13 1.45
C LEU A 609 10.56 11.10 0.92
N ASP A 610 9.66 10.56 1.73
CA ASP A 610 8.23 10.53 1.45
C ASP A 610 7.49 11.46 2.42
N ARG A 611 6.48 12.15 1.92
CA ARG A 611 5.73 13.09 2.75
C ARG A 611 4.97 12.31 3.83
N ARG A 612 4.71 12.98 4.95
CA ARG A 612 4.10 12.32 6.12
C ARG A 612 2.64 11.90 5.93
N PHE A 613 1.96 12.47 4.93
CA PHE A 613 0.54 12.27 4.65
C PHE A 613 0.32 11.88 3.20
#